data_AF-A0A945XJM9-F1
#
_entry.id   AF-A0A945XJM9-F1
#
_cell.length_a   1.000
_cell.length_b   1.000
_cell.length_c   1.000
_cell.angle_alpha   90.00
_cell.angle_beta   90.00
_cell.angle_gamma   90.00
#
_symmetry.space_group_name_H-M   'P 1'
#
loop_
_entity.id
_entity.type
_entity.pdbx_description
1 polymer ?
#
loop_
_entity_poly.entity_id
_entity_poly.type
_entity_poly.pdbx_seq_one_letter_code
_entity_poly.pdbx_strand_id
1 'polypeptide(L)'
;MAEVTQSHSLTYHHLKGWVMLLLLSVGFALLVNYFSEKALVSHIKQSLVHQGDLFEEQLNTQLHQEAKWMKMLSSDEKFSYFMHQLLLEQRESGLFTEKYQALTTQFKKESRLLFEDNQINDLLLLNDSGELLYSIAGHEDELGENLSVSGFYGETILSELFQEITEHKQFTASDFGKIELFDQQVTLMGVPLFLGDSVNTKKFVGVMVALFPLNWMRETLTKYESGEIYEGLGESGDISLIQWRRGEEGKRGRQSTSLIP
;
A
#
# COMPACT_ATOMS: atom_id res chain seq x y z
N MET A 1 -77.46 -22.94 49.14
CA MET A 1 -76.31 -22.30 48.46
C MET A 1 -75.09 -22.54 49.33
N ALA A 2 -74.27 -23.52 48.98
CA ALA A 2 -73.02 -23.79 49.68
C ALA A 2 -71.88 -23.31 48.79
N GLU A 3 -71.13 -22.30 49.26
CA GLU A 3 -69.86 -21.90 48.68
C GLU A 3 -68.88 -23.07 48.79
N VAL A 4 -68.52 -23.65 47.64
CA VAL A 4 -67.40 -24.56 47.54
C VAL A 4 -66.12 -23.72 47.56
N THR A 5 -65.55 -23.54 48.75
CA THR A 5 -64.20 -23.01 48.91
C THR A 5 -63.22 -24.04 48.33
N GLN A 6 -62.73 -23.76 47.12
CA GLN A 6 -61.67 -24.55 46.50
C GLN A 6 -60.40 -24.41 47.33
N SER A 7 -60.13 -25.40 48.20
CA SER A 7 -58.84 -25.54 48.85
C SER A 7 -57.80 -25.91 47.79
N HIS A 8 -57.04 -24.92 47.32
CA HIS A 8 -55.92 -25.19 46.43
C HIS A 8 -54.92 -26.12 47.13
N SER A 9 -54.71 -27.30 46.54
CA SER A 9 -53.76 -28.30 47.04
C SER A 9 -52.37 -27.70 47.24
N LEU A 10 -51.69 -28.05 48.33
CA LEU A 10 -50.30 -27.66 48.60
C LEU A 10 -49.37 -27.93 47.38
N THR A 11 -49.68 -28.98 46.61
CA THR A 11 -48.96 -29.35 45.38
C THR A 11 -49.06 -28.30 44.28
N TYR A 12 -50.17 -27.56 44.19
CA TYR A 12 -50.36 -26.47 43.22
C TYR A 12 -49.44 -25.29 43.50
N HIS A 13 -49.27 -24.92 44.78
CA HIS A 13 -48.35 -23.86 45.19
C HIS A 13 -46.89 -24.23 44.95
N HIS A 14 -46.51 -25.49 45.22
CA HIS A 14 -45.18 -25.98 44.87
C HIS A 14 -44.94 -25.99 43.35
N LEU A 15 -45.90 -26.46 42.55
CA LEU A 15 -45.78 -26.46 41.09
C LEU A 15 -45.64 -25.03 40.54
N LYS A 16 -46.43 -24.08 41.04
CA LYS A 16 -46.32 -22.66 40.65
C LYS A 16 -44.96 -22.06 41.00
N GLY A 17 -44.41 -22.41 42.16
CA GLY A 17 -43.06 -21.99 42.58
C GLY A 17 -41.96 -22.51 41.66
N TRP A 18 -42.00 -23.80 41.30
CA TRP A 18 -41.04 -24.41 40.36
C TRP A 18 -41.13 -23.81 38.96
N VAL A 19 -42.36 -23.59 38.45
CA VAL A 19 -42.56 -22.94 37.14
C VAL A 19 -42.01 -21.50 37.14
N MET A 20 -42.23 -20.73 38.21
CA MET A 20 -41.63 -19.40 38.33
C MET A 20 -40.10 -19.45 38.35
N LEU A 21 -39.50 -20.37 39.12
CA LEU A 21 -38.05 -20.56 39.17
C LEU A 21 -37.46 -20.90 37.79
N LEU A 22 -38.15 -21.74 37.02
CA LEU A 22 -37.74 -22.15 35.67
C LEU A 22 -37.86 -20.97 34.68
N LEU A 23 -38.92 -20.17 34.76
CA LEU A 23 -39.06 -18.96 33.95
C LEU A 23 -37.97 -17.93 34.29
N LEU A 24 -37.60 -17.81 35.56
CA LEU A 24 -36.55 -16.89 36.01
C LEU A 24 -35.17 -17.34 35.54
N SER A 25 -34.88 -18.66 35.54
CA SER A 25 -33.62 -19.19 35.01
C SER A 25 -33.52 -19.05 33.49
N VAL A 26 -34.61 -19.29 32.74
CA VAL A 26 -34.67 -19.06 31.29
C VAL A 26 -34.50 -17.58 30.97
N GLY A 27 -35.18 -16.69 31.71
CA GLY A 27 -35.05 -15.25 31.56
C GLY A 27 -33.62 -14.75 31.81
N PHE A 28 -32.96 -15.28 32.85
CA PHE A 28 -31.56 -14.99 33.14
C PHE A 28 -30.62 -15.49 32.03
N ALA A 29 -30.83 -16.72 31.54
CA ALA A 29 -30.03 -17.29 30.45
C ALA A 29 -30.16 -16.47 29.14
N LEU A 30 -31.38 -16.02 28.80
CA LEU A 30 -31.61 -15.16 27.64
C LEU A 30 -30.92 -13.80 27.79
N LEU A 31 -30.95 -13.22 29.00
CA LEU A 31 -30.31 -11.95 29.28
C LEU A 31 -28.78 -12.06 29.21
N VAL A 32 -28.19 -13.10 29.79
CA VAL A 32 -26.75 -13.39 29.67
C VAL A 32 -26.35 -13.60 28.22
N ASN A 33 -27.15 -14.34 27.43
CA ASN A 33 -26.87 -14.57 26.02
C ASN A 33 -26.90 -13.25 25.23
N TYR A 34 -27.90 -12.41 25.44
CA TYR A 34 -28.01 -11.09 24.80
C TYR A 34 -26.83 -10.17 25.14
N PHE A 35 -26.42 -10.11 26.41
CA PHE A 35 -25.27 -9.31 26.82
C PHE A 35 -23.95 -9.88 26.29
N SER A 36 -23.81 -11.21 26.23
CA SER A 36 -22.63 -11.87 25.66
C SER A 36 -22.50 -11.60 24.17
N GLU A 37 -23.60 -11.64 23.42
CA GLU A 37 -23.61 -11.32 22.00
C GLU A 37 -23.19 -9.87 21.76
N LYS A 38 -23.75 -8.93 22.54
CA LYS A 38 -23.36 -7.51 22.46
C LYS A 38 -21.90 -7.27 22.84
N ALA A 39 -21.42 -7.92 23.90
CA ALA A 39 -20.03 -7.82 24.33
C ALA A 39 -19.10 -8.39 23.25
N LEU A 40 -19.45 -9.53 22.65
CA LEU A 40 -18.70 -10.15 21.56
C LEU A 40 -18.66 -9.24 20.32
N VAL A 41 -19.79 -8.72 19.87
CA VAL A 41 -19.85 -7.81 18.71
C VAL A 41 -19.05 -6.53 18.98
N SER A 42 -19.16 -5.96 20.19
CA SER A 42 -18.39 -4.79 20.58
C SER A 42 -16.89 -5.09 20.59
N HIS A 43 -16.50 -6.25 21.11
CA HIS A 43 -15.11 -6.67 21.16
C HIS A 43 -14.54 -6.93 19.77
N ILE A 44 -15.28 -7.62 18.90
CA ILE A 44 -14.92 -7.83 17.49
C ILE A 44 -14.75 -6.48 16.79
N LYS A 45 -15.69 -5.55 16.95
CA LYS A 45 -15.59 -4.22 16.34
C LYS A 45 -14.36 -3.44 16.84
N GLN A 46 -14.10 -3.45 18.15
CA GLN A 46 -12.92 -2.80 18.71
C GLN A 46 -11.62 -3.44 18.23
N SER A 47 -11.58 -4.77 18.14
CA SER A 47 -10.44 -5.52 17.61
C SER A 47 -10.17 -5.14 16.15
N LEU A 48 -11.21 -5.09 15.30
CA LEU A 48 -11.08 -4.72 13.90
C LEU A 48 -10.61 -3.28 13.70
N VAL A 49 -11.10 -2.34 14.51
CA VAL A 49 -10.64 -0.94 14.47
C VAL A 49 -9.18 -0.85 14.89
N HIS A 50 -8.83 -1.49 16.02
CA HIS A 50 -7.45 -1.50 16.50
C HIS A 50 -6.48 -2.12 15.49
N GLN A 51 -6.88 -3.21 14.84
CA GLN A 51 -6.13 -3.82 13.74
C GLN A 51 -5.98 -2.89 12.55
N GLY A 52 -7.04 -2.15 12.19
CA GLY A 52 -6.98 -1.13 11.14
C GLY A 52 -5.98 -0.03 11.47
N ASP A 53 -5.99 0.47 12.70
CA ASP A 53 -5.07 1.53 13.16
C ASP A 53 -3.60 1.05 13.14
N LEU A 54 -3.34 -0.18 13.61
CA LEU A 54 -2.01 -0.79 13.56
C LEU A 54 -1.52 -0.98 12.12
N PHE A 55 -2.39 -1.44 11.23
CA PHE A 55 -2.09 -1.58 9.81
C PHE A 55 -1.71 -0.24 9.18
N GLU A 56 -2.49 0.81 9.46
CA GLU A 56 -2.22 2.16 8.97
C GLU A 56 -0.87 2.69 9.47
N GLU A 57 -0.59 2.52 10.77
CA GLU A 57 0.69 2.94 11.37
C GLU A 57 1.88 2.21 10.74
N GLN A 58 1.77 0.90 10.52
CA GLN A 58 2.81 0.09 9.91
C GLN A 58 3.06 0.49 8.45
N LEU A 59 1.98 0.63 7.67
CA LEU A 59 2.08 1.04 6.27
C LEU A 59 2.72 2.43 6.15
N ASN A 60 2.25 3.39 6.95
CA ASN A 60 2.82 4.74 6.97
C ASN A 60 4.29 4.74 7.38
N THR A 61 4.66 3.92 8.35
CA THR A 61 6.06 3.77 8.77
C THR A 61 6.93 3.22 7.65
N GLN A 62 6.47 2.18 6.95
CA GLN A 62 7.20 1.60 5.83
C GLN A 62 7.33 2.60 4.67
N LEU A 63 6.22 3.24 4.27
CA LEU A 63 6.23 4.27 3.22
C LEU A 63 7.20 5.41 3.55
N HIS A 64 7.27 5.82 4.82
CA HIS A 64 8.21 6.85 5.25
C HIS A 64 9.67 6.39 5.15
N GLN A 65 9.96 5.13 5.49
CA GLN A 65 11.29 4.55 5.34
C GLN A 65 11.71 4.48 3.87
N GLU A 66 10.83 4.00 2.99
CA GLU A 66 11.07 3.95 1.54
C GLU A 66 11.28 5.35 0.95
N ALA A 67 10.42 6.31 1.31
CA ALA A 67 10.55 7.70 0.89
C ALA A 67 11.90 8.30 1.31
N LYS A 68 12.34 8.01 2.54
CA LYS A 68 13.64 8.45 3.05
C LYS A 68 14.78 7.81 2.29
N TRP A 69 14.72 6.49 2.06
CA TRP A 69 15.71 5.76 1.27
C TRP A 69 15.83 6.32 -0.15
N MET A 70 14.71 6.49 -0.86
CA MET A 70 14.69 7.05 -2.21
C MET A 70 15.29 8.46 -2.27
N LYS A 71 14.97 9.32 -1.29
CA LYS A 71 15.54 10.67 -1.18
C LYS A 71 17.05 10.67 -0.89
N MET A 72 17.52 9.72 -0.09
CA MET A 72 18.95 9.54 0.18
C MET A 72 19.66 9.09 -1.10
N LEU A 73 19.12 8.09 -1.81
CA LEU A 73 19.69 7.61 -3.07
C LEU A 73 19.71 8.68 -4.15
N SER A 74 18.61 9.44 -4.33
CA SER A 74 18.55 10.53 -5.32
C SER A 74 19.52 11.68 -5.03
N SER A 75 20.01 11.77 -3.79
CA SER A 75 20.96 12.79 -3.35
C SER A 75 22.39 12.27 -3.23
N ASP A 76 22.62 10.99 -3.49
CA ASP A 76 23.94 10.36 -3.43
C ASP A 76 24.83 10.85 -4.59
N GLU A 77 26.11 11.12 -4.30
CA GLU A 77 27.04 11.66 -5.29
C GLU A 77 27.31 10.67 -6.43
N LYS A 78 27.41 9.35 -6.13
CA LYS A 78 27.64 8.33 -7.15
C LYS A 78 26.40 8.16 -8.02
N PHE A 79 25.23 8.17 -7.40
CA PHE A 79 23.96 8.13 -8.13
C PHE A 79 23.81 9.34 -9.06
N SER A 80 24.07 10.55 -8.56
CA SER A 80 24.04 11.78 -9.35
C SER A 80 25.02 11.73 -10.52
N TYR A 81 26.24 11.24 -10.29
CA TYR A 81 27.22 11.02 -11.36
C TYR A 81 26.72 10.03 -12.41
N PHE A 82 26.16 8.89 -11.98
CA PHE A 82 25.57 7.90 -12.87
C PHE A 82 24.44 8.51 -13.71
N MET A 83 23.51 9.24 -13.09
CA MET A 83 22.43 9.93 -13.79
C MET A 83 22.94 10.91 -14.84
N HIS A 84 23.98 11.68 -14.50
CA HIS A 84 24.60 12.60 -15.45
C HIS A 84 25.23 11.87 -16.65
N GLN A 85 25.95 10.76 -16.41
CA GLN A 85 26.51 9.95 -17.49
C GLN A 85 25.40 9.32 -18.36
N LEU A 86 24.33 8.82 -17.74
CA LEU A 86 23.19 8.21 -18.43
C LEU A 86 22.53 9.20 -19.40
N LEU A 87 22.29 10.43 -18.95
CA LEU A 87 21.70 11.49 -19.76
C LEU A 87 22.64 11.96 -20.89
N LEU A 88 23.95 11.99 -20.65
CA LEU A 88 24.93 12.30 -21.70
C LEU A 88 24.95 11.19 -22.77
N GLU A 89 25.00 9.93 -22.36
CA GLU A 89 24.96 8.79 -23.30
C GLU A 89 23.68 8.77 -24.13
N GLN A 90 22.51 9.00 -23.50
CA GLN A 90 21.24 9.10 -24.20
C GLN A 90 21.31 10.15 -25.32
N ARG A 91 21.87 11.33 -25.04
CA ARG A 91 21.92 12.45 -25.98
C ARG A 91 22.96 12.27 -27.10
N GLU A 92 24.14 11.74 -26.76
CA GLU A 92 25.27 11.69 -27.69
C GLU A 92 25.25 10.44 -28.58
N SER A 93 24.94 9.29 -27.99
CA SER A 93 25.19 7.98 -28.61
C SER A 93 23.95 7.07 -28.65
N GLY A 94 22.95 7.34 -27.81
CA GLY A 94 21.73 6.54 -27.68
C GLY A 94 21.85 5.41 -26.65
N LEU A 95 20.70 4.84 -26.27
CA LEU A 95 20.53 3.87 -25.18
C LEU A 95 20.94 2.43 -25.51
N PHE A 96 21.42 2.15 -26.72
CA PHE A 96 21.74 0.78 -27.19
C PHE A 96 23.22 0.59 -27.52
N THR A 97 24.10 1.37 -26.91
CA THR A 97 25.54 1.34 -27.18
C THR A 97 26.30 0.48 -26.18
N GLU A 98 27.49 -0.01 -26.56
CA GLU A 98 28.39 -0.73 -25.64
C GLU A 98 28.75 0.12 -24.41
N LYS A 99 28.88 1.44 -24.59
CA LYS A 99 29.18 2.39 -23.51
C LYS A 99 28.03 2.49 -22.52
N TYR A 100 26.78 2.60 -23.01
CA TYR A 100 25.58 2.52 -22.18
C TYR A 100 25.53 1.20 -21.41
N GLN A 101 25.70 0.06 -22.10
CA GLN A 101 25.65 -1.27 -21.47
C GLN A 101 26.73 -1.44 -20.38
N ALA A 102 27.94 -0.94 -20.62
CA ALA A 102 29.01 -0.97 -19.63
C ALA A 102 28.67 -0.12 -18.39
N LEU A 103 28.15 1.10 -18.61
CA LEU A 103 27.73 2.02 -17.56
C LEU A 103 26.62 1.41 -16.68
N THR A 104 25.57 0.88 -17.30
CA THR A 104 24.41 0.30 -16.59
C THR A 104 24.75 -1.02 -15.89
N THR A 105 25.59 -1.86 -16.50
CA THR A 105 26.10 -3.09 -15.87
C THR A 105 26.95 -2.78 -14.63
N GLN A 106 27.83 -1.79 -14.71
CA GLN A 106 28.64 -1.36 -13.58
C GLN A 106 27.74 -0.84 -12.45
N PHE A 107 26.81 0.07 -12.76
CA PHE A 107 25.90 0.62 -11.76
C PHE A 107 25.07 -0.48 -11.09
N LYS A 108 24.47 -1.40 -11.88
CA LYS A 108 23.69 -2.54 -11.36
C LYS A 108 24.51 -3.40 -10.40
N LYS A 109 25.79 -3.64 -10.71
CA LYS A 109 26.69 -4.41 -9.85
C LYS A 109 27.00 -3.69 -8.54
N GLU A 110 27.26 -2.39 -8.58
CA GLU A 110 27.62 -1.59 -7.41
C GLU A 110 26.44 -1.35 -6.46
N SER A 111 25.23 -1.29 -7.02
CA SER A 111 24.00 -0.98 -6.29
C SER A 111 23.19 -2.20 -5.88
N ARG A 112 23.57 -3.40 -6.33
CA ARG A 112 22.86 -4.66 -6.07
C ARG A 112 22.50 -4.88 -4.60
N LEU A 113 23.46 -4.73 -3.69
CA LEU A 113 23.23 -4.93 -2.26
C LEU A 113 22.25 -3.91 -1.69
N LEU A 114 22.32 -2.65 -2.15
CA LEU A 114 21.39 -1.60 -1.73
C LEU A 114 19.96 -1.91 -2.15
N PHE A 115 19.75 -2.55 -3.30
CA PHE A 115 18.42 -2.87 -3.79
C PHE A 115 17.86 -4.18 -3.23
N GLU A 116 18.71 -5.19 -3.04
CA GLU A 116 18.33 -6.45 -2.39
C GLU A 116 17.90 -6.22 -0.93
N ASP A 117 18.61 -5.36 -0.18
CA ASP A 117 18.28 -5.05 1.22
C ASP A 117 16.93 -4.32 1.38
N ASN A 118 16.49 -3.56 0.38
CA ASN A 118 15.23 -2.81 0.40
C ASN A 118 14.09 -3.52 -0.36
N GLN A 119 14.30 -4.77 -0.79
CA GLN A 119 13.28 -5.60 -1.47
C GLN A 119 12.65 -4.92 -2.70
N ILE A 120 13.47 -4.15 -3.43
CA ILE A 120 13.00 -3.41 -4.60
C ILE A 120 13.02 -4.33 -5.79
N ASN A 121 11.84 -4.59 -6.34
CA ASN A 121 11.70 -5.45 -7.51
C ASN A 121 12.27 -4.80 -8.76
N ASP A 122 11.92 -3.52 -8.96
CA ASP A 122 12.49 -2.73 -10.04
C ASP A 122 12.58 -1.26 -9.65
N LEU A 123 13.55 -0.58 -10.28
CA LEU A 123 13.87 0.81 -10.17
C LEU A 123 13.98 1.37 -11.59
N LEU A 124 13.03 2.21 -11.95
CA LEU A 124 12.98 2.89 -13.24
C LEU A 124 13.56 4.29 -13.11
N LEU A 125 14.35 4.69 -14.10
CA LEU A 125 14.83 6.05 -14.24
C LEU A 125 14.23 6.64 -15.50
N LEU A 126 13.44 7.68 -15.33
CA LEU A 126 12.78 8.40 -16.42
C LEU A 126 13.45 9.76 -16.58
N ASN A 127 13.59 10.24 -17.82
CA ASN A 127 14.01 11.62 -18.05
C ASN A 127 12.88 12.63 -17.83
N ASP A 128 13.15 13.91 -18.06
CA ASP A 128 12.19 14.99 -17.91
C ASP A 128 11.01 14.95 -18.91
N SER A 129 11.12 14.13 -19.94
CA SER A 129 10.10 13.91 -20.98
C SER A 129 9.27 12.64 -20.73
N GLY A 130 9.63 11.85 -19.72
CA GLY A 130 8.97 10.58 -19.37
C GLY A 130 9.53 9.37 -20.12
N GLU A 131 10.66 9.51 -20.84
CA GLU A 131 11.30 8.39 -21.53
C GLU A 131 12.06 7.50 -20.54
N LEU A 132 11.93 6.18 -20.69
CA LEU A 132 12.64 5.21 -19.87
C LEU A 132 14.13 5.16 -20.23
N LEU A 133 15.00 5.49 -19.27
CA LEU A 133 16.45 5.49 -19.45
C LEU A 133 17.13 4.27 -18.86
N TYR A 134 16.54 3.66 -17.85
CA TYR A 134 17.14 2.54 -17.13
C TYR A 134 16.09 1.79 -16.32
N SER A 135 16.24 0.46 -16.26
CA SER A 135 15.53 -0.46 -15.37
C SER A 135 16.55 -1.41 -14.76
N ILE A 136 16.42 -1.71 -13.47
CA ILE A 136 17.28 -2.73 -12.84
C ILE A 136 16.81 -4.14 -13.16
N ALA A 137 15.50 -4.37 -13.29
CA ALA A 137 14.94 -5.67 -13.64
C ALA A 137 15.33 -6.10 -15.06
N GLY A 138 15.70 -5.15 -15.92
CA GLY A 138 16.27 -5.44 -17.24
C GLY A 138 15.23 -5.39 -18.36
N HIS A 139 14.34 -4.39 -18.32
CA HIS A 139 13.41 -4.05 -19.40
C HIS A 139 14.13 -3.28 -20.52
N GLU A 140 15.12 -3.92 -21.13
CA GLU A 140 15.96 -3.32 -22.19
C GLU A 140 15.19 -3.05 -23.49
N ASP A 141 14.12 -3.82 -23.72
CA ASP A 141 13.20 -3.70 -24.86
C ASP A 141 12.34 -2.44 -24.82
N GLU A 142 12.20 -1.82 -23.66
CA GLU A 142 11.33 -0.67 -23.40
C GLU A 142 12.14 0.64 -23.24
N LEU A 143 13.47 0.57 -23.40
CA LEU A 143 14.34 1.73 -23.30
C LEU A 143 14.02 2.77 -24.37
N GLY A 144 13.86 4.01 -23.93
CA GLY A 144 13.50 5.15 -24.78
C GLY A 144 11.99 5.30 -24.98
N GLU A 145 11.17 4.33 -24.57
CA GLU A 145 9.72 4.47 -24.65
C GLU A 145 9.23 5.56 -23.70
N ASN A 146 8.30 6.37 -24.17
CA ASN A 146 7.69 7.42 -23.38
C ASN A 146 6.58 6.83 -22.51
N LEU A 147 6.75 6.91 -21.19
CA LEU A 147 5.83 6.39 -20.18
C LEU A 147 4.92 7.48 -19.57
N SER A 148 4.92 8.68 -20.15
CA SER A 148 3.98 9.74 -19.81
C SER A 148 2.59 9.50 -20.41
N VAL A 149 1.62 10.33 -20.04
CA VAL A 149 0.24 10.28 -20.54
C VAL A 149 0.16 10.38 -22.07
N SER A 150 1.14 11.07 -22.69
CA SER A 150 1.22 11.22 -24.15
C SER A 150 2.00 10.11 -24.86
N GLY A 151 2.54 9.16 -24.11
CA GLY A 151 3.44 8.12 -24.58
C GLY A 151 2.74 6.83 -24.99
N PHE A 152 3.52 5.74 -25.08
CA PHE A 152 3.08 4.45 -25.64
C PHE A 152 1.92 3.82 -24.86
N TYR A 153 1.99 3.90 -23.53
CA TYR A 153 1.00 3.30 -22.62
C TYR A 153 -0.20 4.20 -22.30
N GLY A 154 -0.13 5.48 -22.65
CA GLY A 154 -1.19 6.44 -22.33
C GLY A 154 -1.39 6.69 -20.84
N GLU A 155 -2.65 6.78 -20.41
CA GLU A 155 -3.03 7.03 -19.01
C GLU A 155 -2.93 5.74 -18.17
N THR A 156 -1.90 5.70 -17.33
CA THR A 156 -1.56 4.63 -16.38
C THR A 156 -1.18 5.20 -15.02
N ILE A 157 -1.15 4.35 -13.98
CA ILE A 157 -0.67 4.76 -12.65
C ILE A 157 0.77 5.30 -12.67
N LEU A 158 1.59 4.85 -13.63
CA LEU A 158 2.96 5.35 -13.82
C LEU A 158 2.96 6.75 -14.42
N SER A 159 2.12 6.98 -15.44
CA SER A 159 2.00 8.29 -16.09
C SER A 159 1.44 9.36 -15.15
N GLU A 160 0.47 8.99 -14.29
CA GLU A 160 -0.10 9.84 -13.26
C GLU A 160 0.94 10.20 -12.21
N LEU A 161 1.68 9.19 -11.71
CA LEU A 161 2.78 9.40 -10.78
C LEU A 161 3.85 10.33 -11.37
N PHE A 162 4.25 10.08 -12.62
CA PHE A 162 5.24 10.91 -13.31
C PHE A 162 4.77 12.37 -13.44
N GLN A 163 3.49 12.57 -13.80
CA GLN A 163 2.90 13.90 -13.87
C GLN A 163 2.90 14.59 -12.51
N GLU A 164 2.48 13.90 -11.46
CA GLU A 164 2.40 14.46 -10.11
C GLU A 164 3.77 14.88 -9.57
N ILE A 165 4.79 14.03 -9.77
CA ILE A 165 6.17 14.34 -9.39
C ILE A 165 6.71 15.48 -10.24
N THR A 166 6.38 15.53 -11.52
CA THR A 166 6.85 16.60 -12.42
C THR A 166 6.23 17.94 -12.06
N GLU A 167 4.97 17.98 -11.64
CA GLU A 167 4.26 19.19 -11.23
C GLU A 167 4.70 19.67 -9.83
N HIS A 168 4.75 18.77 -8.85
CA HIS A 168 4.97 19.14 -7.45
C HIS A 168 6.42 19.02 -6.99
N LYS A 169 7.27 18.34 -7.77
CA LYS A 169 8.70 18.14 -7.48
C LYS A 169 8.95 17.58 -6.07
N GLN A 170 8.14 16.60 -5.67
CA GLN A 170 8.24 15.95 -4.36
C GLN A 170 8.07 14.43 -4.46
N PHE A 171 8.40 13.73 -3.38
CA PHE A 171 8.08 12.31 -3.25
C PHE A 171 6.57 12.11 -3.39
N THR A 172 6.18 11.11 -4.16
CA THR A 172 4.78 10.74 -4.39
C THR A 172 4.68 9.22 -4.43
N ALA A 173 3.59 8.68 -3.91
CA ALA A 173 3.22 7.28 -4.08
C ALA A 173 1.96 7.22 -4.94
N SER A 174 1.89 6.27 -5.87
CA SER A 174 0.72 6.06 -6.70
C SER A 174 -0.38 5.33 -5.93
N ASP A 175 -1.58 5.34 -6.51
CA ASP A 175 -2.61 4.36 -6.16
C ASP A 175 -2.17 2.92 -6.54
N PHE A 176 -2.89 1.94 -6.01
CA PHE A 176 -2.72 0.54 -6.40
C PHE A 176 -3.27 0.31 -7.81
N GLY A 177 -2.47 -0.33 -8.66
CA GLY A 177 -2.93 -0.66 -10.00
C GLY A 177 -2.07 -1.71 -10.67
N LYS A 178 -2.50 -2.12 -11.85
CA LYS A 178 -1.72 -2.99 -12.72
C LYS A 178 -0.90 -2.11 -13.67
N ILE A 179 0.33 -2.51 -13.93
CA ILE A 179 1.16 -1.89 -14.96
C ILE A 179 1.43 -2.92 -16.04
N GLU A 180 1.20 -2.52 -17.29
CA GLU A 180 1.37 -3.34 -18.49
C GLU A 180 2.80 -3.87 -18.61
N LEU A 181 3.79 -3.03 -18.30
CA LEU A 181 5.22 -3.36 -18.32
C LEU A 181 5.59 -4.58 -17.46
N PHE A 182 4.86 -4.81 -16.36
CA PHE A 182 5.20 -5.84 -15.37
C PHE A 182 4.16 -6.96 -15.25
N ASP A 183 2.99 -6.81 -15.90
CA ASP A 183 1.83 -7.70 -15.78
C ASP A 183 1.42 -8.02 -14.33
N GLN A 184 1.76 -7.14 -13.38
CA GLN A 184 1.58 -7.35 -11.94
C GLN A 184 0.84 -6.17 -11.30
N GLN A 185 0.10 -6.46 -10.23
CA GLN A 185 -0.46 -5.41 -9.39
C GLN A 185 0.63 -4.86 -8.46
N VAL A 186 0.85 -3.56 -8.54
CA VAL A 186 1.94 -2.87 -7.86
C VAL A 186 1.47 -1.53 -7.28
N THR A 187 2.27 -1.02 -6.37
CA THR A 187 2.32 0.39 -6.00
C THR A 187 3.63 0.95 -6.48
N LEU A 188 3.57 2.16 -7.01
CA LEU A 188 4.73 2.91 -7.41
C LEU A 188 5.05 3.96 -6.37
N MET A 189 6.33 4.17 -6.12
CA MET A 189 6.80 5.34 -5.39
C MET A 189 7.81 6.05 -6.25
N GLY A 190 7.82 7.38 -6.24
CA GLY A 190 8.76 8.12 -7.04
C GLY A 190 9.28 9.37 -6.37
N VAL A 191 10.50 9.74 -6.73
CA VAL A 191 11.16 10.98 -6.31
C VAL A 191 11.70 11.73 -7.53
N PRO A 192 11.67 13.08 -7.49
CA PRO A 192 12.29 13.89 -8.52
C PRO A 192 13.82 13.76 -8.46
N LEU A 193 14.44 13.72 -9.63
CA LEU A 193 15.88 13.74 -9.78
C LEU A 193 16.36 15.12 -10.17
N PHE A 194 17.41 15.58 -9.49
CA PHE A 194 18.03 16.87 -9.75
C PHE A 194 19.53 16.73 -9.95
N LEU A 195 20.07 17.44 -10.93
CA LEU A 195 21.52 17.62 -11.08
C LEU A 195 21.89 19.04 -10.63
N GLY A 196 22.99 19.16 -9.88
CA GLY A 196 23.56 20.46 -9.51
C GLY A 196 24.28 21.07 -10.71
N ASP A 197 24.00 22.34 -11.00
CA ASP A 197 24.82 23.14 -11.91
C ASP A 197 25.88 23.93 -11.12
N SER A 198 26.92 24.41 -11.80
CA SER A 198 28.03 25.23 -11.27
C SER A 198 27.58 26.49 -10.52
N VAL A 199 26.30 26.86 -10.60
CA VAL A 199 25.70 28.08 -10.01
C VAL A 199 24.74 27.76 -8.85
N ASN A 200 24.90 26.62 -8.17
CA ASN A 200 24.06 26.21 -7.02
C ASN A 200 22.56 26.03 -7.32
N THR A 201 22.16 26.04 -8.59
CA THR A 201 20.78 25.76 -9.01
C THR A 201 20.65 24.27 -9.33
N LYS A 202 19.74 23.59 -8.63
CA LYS A 202 19.36 22.20 -8.91
C LYS A 202 18.43 22.19 -10.11
N LYS A 203 18.87 21.63 -11.24
CA LYS A 203 18.06 21.43 -12.44
C LYS A 203 17.32 20.10 -12.33
N PHE A 204 16.00 20.10 -12.51
CA PHE A 204 15.22 18.87 -12.64
C PHE A 204 15.63 18.14 -13.92
N VAL A 205 15.90 16.84 -13.83
CA VAL A 205 16.35 16.03 -14.96
C VAL A 205 15.51 14.80 -15.22
N GLY A 206 14.59 14.47 -14.32
CA GLY A 206 13.82 13.24 -14.43
C GLY A 206 13.22 12.77 -13.12
N VAL A 207 12.77 11.52 -13.12
CA VAL A 207 12.10 10.87 -11.99
C VAL A 207 12.71 9.49 -11.77
N MET A 208 12.95 9.14 -10.51
CA MET A 208 13.26 7.78 -10.09
C MET A 208 11.98 7.16 -9.55
N VAL A 209 11.59 6.00 -10.08
CA VAL A 209 10.39 5.27 -9.67
C VAL A 209 10.79 3.88 -9.17
N ALA A 210 10.39 3.54 -7.94
CA ALA A 210 10.56 2.22 -7.37
C ALA A 210 9.22 1.46 -7.41
N LEU A 211 9.31 0.16 -7.68
CA LEU A 211 8.16 -0.73 -7.84
C LEU A 211 8.04 -1.69 -6.68
N PHE A 212 6.86 -1.66 -6.05
CA PHE A 212 6.52 -2.49 -4.91
C PHE A 212 5.32 -3.39 -5.25
N PRO A 213 5.51 -4.71 -5.36
CA PRO A 213 4.39 -5.63 -5.56
C PRO A 213 3.45 -5.61 -4.38
N LEU A 214 2.16 -5.85 -4.63
CA LEU A 214 1.20 -6.02 -3.54
C LEU A 214 1.52 -7.19 -2.61
N ASN A 215 2.20 -8.22 -3.11
CA ASN A 215 2.66 -9.35 -2.29
C ASN A 215 3.70 -8.91 -1.25
N TRP A 216 4.56 -7.95 -1.57
CA TRP A 216 5.55 -7.42 -0.63
C TRP A 216 4.88 -6.74 0.57
N MET A 217 3.81 -5.96 0.35
CA MET A 217 3.05 -5.41 1.47
C MET A 217 2.43 -6.54 2.30
N ARG A 218 1.83 -7.54 1.67
CA ARG A 218 1.24 -8.69 2.37
C ARG A 218 2.27 -9.42 3.23
N GLU A 219 3.46 -9.66 2.71
CA GLU A 219 4.56 -10.32 3.43
C GLU A 219 5.11 -9.47 4.58
N THR A 220 5.27 -8.16 4.35
CA THR A 220 5.69 -7.20 5.39
C THR A 220 4.72 -7.20 6.56
N LEU A 221 3.42 -7.24 6.26
CA LEU A 221 2.36 -7.28 7.27
C LEU A 221 2.31 -8.64 8.01
N THR A 222 2.59 -9.74 7.31
CA THR A 222 2.55 -11.09 7.89
C THR A 222 3.76 -11.36 8.80
N LYS A 223 4.92 -10.74 8.53
CA LYS A 223 6.19 -11.03 9.22
C LYS A 223 6.30 -10.42 10.63
N TYR A 224 5.59 -9.32 10.89
CA TYR A 224 5.67 -8.60 12.17
C TYR A 224 4.74 -9.13 13.25
N GLU A 225 3.75 -9.96 12.91
CA GLU A 225 2.93 -10.67 13.89
C GLU A 225 3.44 -12.10 14.10
N SER A 226 3.96 -12.31 15.30
CA SER A 226 4.32 -13.59 15.91
C SER A 226 3.36 -14.73 15.54
N GLY A 227 3.69 -15.54 14.53
CA GLY A 227 3.30 -16.95 14.44
C GLY A 227 1.82 -17.29 14.25
N GLU A 228 0.92 -16.31 14.19
CA GLU A 228 -0.49 -16.54 13.87
C GLU A 228 -0.73 -16.12 12.41
N ILE A 229 -0.62 -17.10 11.53
CA ILE A 229 -1.19 -17.02 10.18
C ILE A 229 -2.66 -16.66 10.38
N TYR A 230 -3.09 -15.51 9.88
CA TYR A 230 -4.51 -15.20 9.76
C TYR A 230 -5.14 -16.20 8.78
N GLU A 231 -5.58 -17.36 9.26
CA GLU A 231 -6.55 -18.25 8.62
C GLU A 231 -7.98 -17.63 8.65
N GLY A 232 -8.08 -16.30 8.60
CA GLY A 232 -9.33 -15.57 8.45
C GLY A 232 -9.61 -15.10 7.03
N LEU A 233 -8.71 -15.41 6.08
CA LEU A 233 -8.74 -14.90 4.71
C LEU A 233 -8.91 -16.08 3.74
N GLY A 234 -10.07 -16.15 3.09
CA GLY A 234 -10.31 -17.13 2.03
C GLY A 234 -9.32 -16.98 0.88
N GLU A 235 -9.25 -18.02 0.03
CA GLU A 235 -8.35 -18.15 -1.12
C GLU A 235 -8.45 -17.02 -2.18
N SER A 236 -9.39 -16.07 -2.05
CA SER A 236 -9.58 -14.95 -2.98
C SER A 236 -8.74 -13.70 -2.68
N GLY A 237 -8.12 -13.58 -1.50
CA GLY A 237 -7.32 -12.40 -1.16
C GLY A 237 -8.12 -11.09 -1.03
N ASP A 238 -9.44 -11.18 -0.84
CA ASP A 238 -10.29 -10.02 -0.58
C ASP A 238 -10.12 -9.53 0.86
N ILE A 239 -9.02 -8.83 1.14
CA ILE A 239 -8.98 -7.89 2.26
C ILE A 239 -9.74 -6.65 1.80
N SER A 240 -11.04 -6.59 2.12
CA SER A 240 -11.83 -5.35 2.04
C SER A 240 -11.40 -4.36 3.13
N LEU A 241 -10.17 -3.82 3.03
CA LEU A 241 -9.80 -2.55 3.68
C LEU A 241 -10.18 -1.34 2.80
N ILE A 242 -10.73 -1.59 1.61
CA ILE A 242 -11.43 -0.58 0.80
C ILE A 242 -12.82 -1.12 0.50
N GLN A 243 -13.79 -0.80 1.34
CA GLN A 243 -15.19 -0.96 0.95
C GLN A 243 -15.46 0.03 -0.19
N TRP A 244 -15.31 -0.45 -1.43
CA TRP A 244 -15.76 0.24 -2.63
C TRP A 244 -17.24 0.59 -2.44
N ARG A 245 -17.54 1.87 -2.22
CA ARG A 245 -18.92 2.39 -2.28
C ARG A 245 -19.41 2.24 -3.71
N ARG A 246 -19.98 1.07 -4.01
CA ARG A 246 -20.72 0.85 -5.25
C ARG A 246 -22.06 1.54 -5.10
N GLY A 247 -22.12 2.78 -5.59
CA GLY A 247 -23.36 3.53 -5.73
C GLY A 247 -23.36 4.84 -4.96
N GLU A 248 -22.59 5.82 -5.42
CA GLU A 248 -23.00 7.23 -5.40
C GLU A 248 -22.07 8.00 -6.35
N GLU A 249 -22.63 8.43 -7.47
CA GLU A 249 -21.98 9.34 -8.40
C GLU A 249 -21.55 10.62 -7.67
N GLY A 250 -20.29 11.03 -7.90
CA GLY A 250 -19.88 12.42 -7.84
C GLY A 250 -19.64 13.01 -6.45
N LYS A 251 -18.39 12.91 -5.98
CA LYS A 251 -17.54 14.07 -5.65
C LYS A 251 -16.14 13.59 -5.24
N ARG A 252 -15.13 14.06 -5.99
CA ARG A 252 -13.70 13.87 -5.76
C ARG A 252 -13.33 14.27 -4.33
N GLY A 253 -12.91 13.31 -3.52
CA GLY A 253 -12.23 13.54 -2.24
C GLY A 253 -10.73 13.41 -2.45
N ARG A 254 -10.06 14.54 -2.68
CA ARG A 254 -8.60 14.65 -2.79
C ARG A 254 -8.02 14.62 -1.38
N GLN A 255 -7.32 13.56 -0.99
CA GLN A 255 -6.45 13.60 0.18
C GLN A 255 -5.05 14.01 -0.28
N SER A 256 -4.81 15.33 -0.27
CA SER A 256 -3.47 15.89 -0.31
C SER A 256 -2.90 15.79 1.10
N THR A 257 -2.13 14.75 1.40
CA THR A 257 -1.26 14.73 2.58
C THR A 257 -0.08 15.66 2.32
N SER A 258 -0.24 16.94 2.67
CA SER A 258 0.88 17.86 2.78
C SER A 258 1.70 17.48 4.01
N LEU A 259 2.76 16.72 3.81
CA LEU A 259 3.80 16.56 4.82
C LEU A 259 4.81 17.70 4.64
N ILE A 260 4.72 18.72 5.49
CA ILE A 260 5.68 19.84 5.61
C ILE A 260 5.84 20.14 7.11
N PRO A 261 7.02 20.57 7.60
CA PRO A 261 8.19 21.06 6.84
C PRO A 261 9.43 20.16 6.86
#